data_AF-A0A9D3WQL2-F1
#
_entry.id   AF-A0A9D3WQL2-F1
#
_cell.length_a   1.000
_cell.length_b   1.000
_cell.length_c   1.000
_cell.angle_alpha   90.00
_cell.angle_beta   90.00
_cell.angle_gamma   90.00
#
_symmetry.space_group_name_H-M   'P 1'
#
loop_
_entity.id
_entity.type
_entity.pdbx_description
1 polymer ?
#
loop_
_entity_poly.entity_id
_entity_poly.type
_entity_poly.pdbx_seq_one_letter_code
_entity_poly.pdbx_strand_id
1 'polypeptide(L)'
;MSAGFTLSTTRMTLLSCIVIQLLWAFCAKGQEITCDPPAVTNGTFQPQKRVFREDDVIRVDCNRGFHFDTDNREKTAECTKNGWLPIPRCSCKLLLCLNVFRHYQNP
;
A
#
# COMPACT_ATOMS: atom_id res chain seq x y z
N MET A 1 28.62 -59.70 11.32
CA MET A 1 27.40 -59.09 11.86
C MET A 1 27.35 -57.64 11.41
N SER A 2 26.41 -57.33 10.51
CA SER A 2 25.85 -56.01 10.12
C SER A 2 26.75 -54.76 10.10
N ALA A 3 27.38 -54.49 8.95
CA ALA A 3 27.87 -53.15 8.57
C ALA A 3 27.01 -52.55 7.44
N GLY A 4 25.69 -52.73 7.49
CA GLY A 4 24.74 -52.35 6.44
C GLY A 4 23.64 -51.36 6.85
N PHE A 5 23.57 -50.95 8.11
CA PHE A 5 22.45 -50.14 8.64
C PHE A 5 22.78 -48.67 8.89
N THR A 6 24.05 -48.27 8.84
CA THR A 6 24.43 -46.87 9.05
C THR A 6 24.20 -46.06 7.79
N LEU A 7 24.73 -46.47 6.63
CA LEU A 7 24.65 -45.71 5.37
C LEU A 7 23.21 -45.48 4.88
N SER A 8 22.31 -46.45 5.06
CA SER A 8 20.90 -46.35 4.65
C SER A 8 20.13 -45.36 5.53
N THR A 9 20.36 -45.41 6.85
CA THR A 9 19.71 -44.52 7.83
C THR A 9 20.22 -43.08 7.69
N THR A 10 21.52 -42.87 7.46
CA THR A 10 22.07 -41.53 7.20
C THR A 10 21.54 -40.95 5.90
N ARG A 11 21.41 -41.77 4.86
CA ARG A 11 20.88 -41.35 3.55
C ARG A 11 19.39 -41.00 3.63
N MET A 12 18.60 -41.73 4.43
CA MET A 12 17.18 -41.44 4.69
C MET A 12 16.97 -40.18 5.54
N THR A 13 17.77 -39.97 6.60
CA THR A 13 17.69 -38.73 7.40
C THR A 13 18.14 -37.51 6.59
N LEU A 14 19.20 -37.64 5.77
CA LEU A 14 19.63 -36.58 4.86
C LEU A 14 18.56 -36.22 3.83
N LEU A 15 17.90 -37.20 3.21
CA LEU A 15 16.81 -36.96 2.24
C LEU A 15 15.60 -36.31 2.92
N SER A 16 15.21 -36.78 4.11
CA SER A 16 14.13 -36.16 4.91
C SER A 16 14.46 -34.73 5.29
N CYS A 17 15.68 -34.47 5.78
CA CYS A 17 16.17 -33.12 6.06
C CYS A 17 16.15 -32.25 4.82
N ILE A 18 16.59 -32.72 3.65
CA ILE A 18 16.54 -31.97 2.39
C ILE A 18 15.10 -31.63 2.02
N VAL A 19 14.15 -32.55 2.16
CA VAL A 19 12.73 -32.27 1.87
C VAL A 19 12.16 -31.22 2.83
N ILE A 20 12.42 -31.34 4.13
CA ILE A 20 12.01 -30.34 5.13
C ILE A 20 12.71 -28.99 4.86
N GLN A 21 13.99 -29.03 4.46
CA GLN A 21 14.83 -27.91 4.06
C GLN A 21 14.51 -27.37 2.64
N LEU A 22 13.57 -27.97 1.92
CA LEU A 22 13.00 -27.39 0.71
C LEU A 22 11.62 -26.83 1.05
N LEU A 23 10.81 -27.58 1.81
CA LEU A 23 9.47 -27.19 2.24
C LEU A 23 9.46 -25.89 3.08
N TRP A 24 10.38 -25.71 4.02
CA TRP A 24 10.54 -24.43 4.77
C TRP A 24 10.92 -23.24 3.85
N ALA A 25 11.71 -23.47 2.81
CA ALA A 25 12.22 -22.46 1.90
C ALA A 25 11.14 -22.04 0.89
N PHE A 26 10.20 -22.94 0.57
CA PHE A 26 9.09 -22.67 -0.33
C PHE A 26 7.98 -21.79 0.26
N CYS A 27 7.95 -21.53 1.57
CA CYS A 27 6.89 -20.75 2.23
C CYS A 27 7.38 -19.42 2.85
N ALA A 28 8.21 -18.66 2.14
CA ALA A 28 8.48 -17.27 2.45
C ALA A 28 8.39 -16.41 1.19
N LYS A 29 7.18 -16.27 0.63
CA LYS A 29 6.90 -15.19 -0.33
C LYS A 29 6.39 -14.01 0.48
N GLY A 30 7.30 -13.11 0.87
CA GLY A 30 6.91 -11.79 1.32
C GLY A 30 6.24 -11.07 0.15
N GLN A 31 4.97 -10.72 0.30
CA GLN A 31 4.28 -9.90 -0.69
C GLN A 31 4.73 -8.45 -0.48
N GLU A 32 5.41 -7.86 -1.48
CA GLU A 32 5.76 -6.44 -1.43
C GLU A 32 4.45 -5.62 -1.47
N ILE A 33 4.19 -4.86 -0.41
CA ILE A 33 3.02 -3.98 -0.32
C ILE A 33 3.29 -2.76 -1.19
N THR A 34 2.39 -2.54 -2.15
CA THR A 34 2.46 -1.40 -3.05
C THR A 34 1.10 -0.74 -3.21
N CYS A 35 1.10 0.57 -3.41
CA CYS A 35 -0.06 1.37 -3.75
C CYS A 35 0.11 1.99 -5.13
N ASP A 36 -0.97 1.98 -5.91
CA ASP A 36 -1.05 2.71 -7.16
C ASP A 36 -1.19 4.23 -6.93
N PRO A 37 -0.81 5.07 -7.90
CA PRO A 37 -0.99 6.51 -7.82
C PRO A 37 -2.48 6.85 -7.67
N PRO A 38 -2.86 7.68 -6.68
CA PRO A 38 -4.27 7.97 -6.45
C PRO A 38 -4.87 8.92 -7.49
N ALA A 39 -6.12 8.68 -7.83
CA ALA A 39 -6.90 9.58 -8.68
C ALA A 39 -7.54 10.71 -7.85
N VAL A 40 -6.80 11.79 -7.62
CA VAL A 40 -7.30 12.97 -6.89
C VAL A 40 -8.07 13.89 -7.83
N THR A 41 -9.41 13.87 -7.77
CA THR A 41 -10.24 14.83 -8.51
C THR A 41 -10.31 16.17 -7.75
N ASN A 42 -10.31 17.30 -8.46
CA ASN A 42 -10.32 18.65 -7.88
C ASN A 42 -9.14 18.93 -6.93
N GLY A 43 -7.99 18.33 -7.23
CA GLY A 43 -6.76 18.54 -6.49
C GLY A 43 -5.57 17.91 -7.21
N THR A 44 -4.41 17.99 -6.57
CA THR A 44 -3.15 17.40 -7.01
C THR A 44 -2.44 16.74 -5.81
N PHE A 45 -1.42 15.92 -6.07
CA PHE A 45 -0.62 15.31 -5.00
C PHE A 45 0.87 15.30 -5.34
N GLN A 46 1.71 15.20 -4.33
CA GLN A 46 3.15 15.04 -4.48
C GLN A 46 3.70 14.05 -3.44
N PRO A 47 4.73 13.24 -3.76
CA PRO A 47 5.43 13.19 -5.05
C PRO A 47 4.63 12.45 -6.13
N GLN A 48 4.94 12.72 -7.40
CA GLN A 48 4.39 11.97 -8.55
C GLN A 48 5.26 10.74 -8.81
N LYS A 49 4.82 9.58 -8.34
CA LYS A 49 5.46 8.27 -8.61
C LYS A 49 4.48 7.37 -9.36
N ARG A 50 5.01 6.36 -10.06
CA ARG A 50 4.18 5.32 -10.70
C ARG A 50 3.72 4.22 -9.74
N VAL A 51 4.49 4.00 -8.68
CA VAL A 51 4.24 2.99 -7.64
C VAL A 51 4.74 3.57 -6.32
N PHE A 52 4.00 3.32 -5.26
CA PHE A 52 4.34 3.68 -3.88
C PHE A 52 4.50 2.41 -3.06
N ARG A 53 5.42 2.41 -2.10
CA ARG A 53 5.64 1.29 -1.17
C ARG A 53 4.94 1.55 0.16
N GLU A 54 4.83 0.52 0.99
CA GLU A 54 4.41 0.71 2.38
C GLU A 54 5.20 1.85 3.06
N ASP A 55 4.50 2.63 3.87
CA ASP A 55 4.98 3.83 4.57
C ASP A 55 5.35 5.02 3.65
N ASP A 56 5.21 4.91 2.31
CA ASP A 56 5.31 6.09 1.45
C ASP A 56 4.17 7.06 1.74
N VAL A 57 4.53 8.34 1.89
CA VAL A 57 3.58 9.43 2.15
C VAL A 57 3.46 10.33 0.93
N ILE A 58 2.23 10.71 0.62
CA ILE A 58 1.91 11.77 -0.33
C ILE A 58 1.27 12.95 0.40
N ARG A 59 1.50 14.15 -0.12
CA ARG A 59 0.81 15.37 0.27
C ARG A 59 -0.22 15.75 -0.78
N VAL A 60 -1.45 15.99 -0.36
CA VAL A 60 -2.57 16.35 -1.22
C VAL A 60 -2.83 17.84 -1.14
N ASP A 61 -3.01 18.47 -2.31
CA ASP A 61 -3.36 19.88 -2.44
C ASP A 61 -4.70 19.99 -3.18
N CYS A 62 -5.72 20.53 -2.52
CA CYS A 62 -7.07 20.63 -3.08
C CYS A 62 -7.29 22.00 -3.71
N ASN A 63 -8.01 22.01 -4.85
CA ASN A 63 -8.40 23.23 -5.53
C ASN A 63 -9.28 24.12 -4.64
N ARG A 64 -9.35 25.42 -4.96
CA ARG A 64 -10.16 26.38 -4.19
C ARG A 64 -11.61 25.90 -4.04
N GLY A 65 -12.14 25.93 -2.81
CA GLY A 65 -13.49 25.47 -2.49
C GLY A 65 -13.59 23.99 -2.10
N PHE A 66 -12.54 23.21 -2.33
CA PHE A 66 -12.42 21.82 -1.88
C PHE A 66 -11.47 21.70 -0.69
N HIS A 67 -11.63 20.62 0.07
CA HIS A 67 -10.87 20.31 1.26
C HIS A 67 -10.56 18.82 1.32
N PHE A 68 -9.46 18.51 1.99
CA PHE A 68 -9.09 17.14 2.29
C PHE A 68 -9.92 16.66 3.48
N ASP A 69 -10.53 15.47 3.39
CA ASP A 69 -11.41 14.89 4.42
C ASP A 69 -10.59 14.36 5.61
N THR A 70 -9.69 15.17 6.17
CA THR A 70 -8.90 14.79 7.35
C THR A 70 -8.56 16.03 8.15
N ASP A 71 -8.63 15.92 9.47
CA ASP A 71 -8.21 16.97 10.42
C ASP A 71 -6.67 17.13 10.49
N ASN A 72 -5.92 16.35 9.72
CA ASN A 72 -4.47 16.46 9.63
C ASN A 72 -4.09 17.76 8.91
N ARG A 73 -3.40 18.65 9.63
CA ARG A 73 -2.89 19.93 9.11
C ARG A 73 -2.01 19.76 7.87
N GLU A 74 -1.33 18.63 7.75
CA GLU A 74 -0.40 18.35 6.66
C GLU A 74 -1.08 17.86 5.37
N LYS A 75 -2.37 17.49 5.41
CA LYS A 75 -3.12 16.94 4.26
C LYS A 75 -2.40 15.78 3.58
N THR A 76 -1.89 14.85 4.38
CA THR A 76 -1.10 13.70 3.94
C THR A 76 -1.91 12.42 3.91
N ALA A 77 -1.51 11.50 3.01
CA ALA A 77 -2.00 10.13 2.94
C ALA A 77 -0.80 9.18 2.87
N GLU A 78 -0.91 8.06 3.57
CA GLU A 78 0.13 7.05 3.69
C GLU A 78 -0.28 5.77 2.98
N CYS A 79 0.63 5.17 2.25
CA CYS A 79 0.43 3.85 1.66
C CYS A 79 0.60 2.79 2.74
N THR A 80 -0.50 2.13 3.09
CA THR A 80 -0.49 1.04 4.09
C THR A 80 -0.72 -0.29 3.40
N LYS A 81 -0.57 -1.39 4.14
CA LYS A 81 -0.99 -2.73 3.71
C LYS A 81 -2.44 -2.83 3.18
N ASN A 82 -3.30 -1.90 3.58
CA ASN A 82 -4.71 -1.85 3.17
C ASN A 82 -4.97 -0.82 2.06
N GLY A 83 -3.93 -0.23 1.48
CA GLY A 83 -4.01 0.88 0.55
C GLY A 83 -3.83 2.24 1.22
N TRP A 84 -4.27 3.30 0.55
CA TRP A 84 -4.07 4.68 1.02
C TRP A 84 -4.94 5.03 2.23
N LEU A 85 -4.30 5.55 3.29
CA LEU A 85 -4.98 6.03 4.49
C LEU A 85 -4.42 7.40 4.93
N PRO A 86 -5.29 8.42 5.13
CA PRO A 86 -6.69 8.49 4.67
C PRO A 86 -6.79 8.40 3.14
N ILE A 87 -7.99 8.08 2.63
CA ILE A 87 -8.23 8.00 1.18
C ILE A 87 -7.96 9.38 0.56
N PRO A 88 -7.04 9.50 -0.41
CA PRO A 88 -6.60 10.78 -0.93
C PRO A 88 -7.66 11.38 -1.86
N ARG A 89 -8.64 12.08 -1.27
CA ARG A 89 -9.75 12.71 -2.00
C ARG A 89 -9.99 14.13 -1.53
N CYS A 90 -10.30 15.01 -2.48
CA CYS A 90 -10.75 16.36 -2.21
C CYS A 90 -12.27 16.39 -2.26
N SER A 91 -12.90 16.55 -1.12
CA SER A 91 -14.34 16.75 -1.01
C SER A 91 -14.63 18.23 -0.84
N CYS A 92 -15.89 18.64 -0.92
CA CYS A 92 -16.24 20.02 -0.64
C CYS A 92 -17.43 20.01 0.33
N LYS A 93 -17.36 20.86 1.37
CA LYS A 93 -18.46 20.94 2.34
C LYS A 93 -19.68 21.51 1.62
N LEU A 94 -20.87 21.01 1.94
CA LEU A 94 -22.12 21.38 1.28
C LEU A 94 -22.28 22.91 1.13
N LEU A 95 -21.99 23.68 2.17
CA LEU A 95 -22.05 25.15 2.15
C LEU A 95 -20.98 25.80 1.23
N LEU A 96 -19.76 25.25 1.20
CA LEU A 96 -18.69 25.69 0.30
C LEU A 96 -19.04 25.35 -1.16
N CYS A 97 -19.64 24.19 -1.41
CA CYS A 97 -20.02 23.72 -2.74
C CYS A 97 -21.12 24.55 -3.35
N LEU A 98 -22.10 24.98 -2.54
CA LEU A 98 -23.13 25.92 -3.01
C LEU A 98 -22.53 27.25 -3.45
N ASN A 99 -21.52 27.76 -2.72
CA ASN A 99 -20.82 28.99 -3.09
C ASN A 99 -19.96 28.82 -4.34
N VAL A 100 -19.24 27.70 -4.48
CA VAL A 100 -18.47 27.36 -5.69
C VAL A 100 -19.39 27.22 -6.90
N PHE A 101 -20.51 26.50 -6.75
CA PHE A 101 -21.50 26.34 -7.80
C PHE A 101 -22.10 27.69 -8.21
N ARG A 102 -22.46 28.55 -7.24
CA ARG A 102 -22.93 29.91 -7.53
C ARG A 102 -21.91 30.74 -8.32
N HIS A 103 -20.63 30.62 -7.99
CA HIS A 103 -19.56 31.33 -8.68
C HIS A 103 -19.32 30.79 -10.10
N TYR A 104 -19.58 29.50 -10.34
CA TYR A 104 -19.49 28.88 -11.66
C TYR A 104 -20.73 29.15 -12.52
N GLN A 105 -21.89 29.32 -11.89
CA GLN A 105 -23.17 29.61 -12.56
C GLN A 105 -23.33 31.09 -12.97
N ASN A 106 -22.53 32.00 -12.42
CA ASN A 106 -22.65 33.44 -12.64
C ASN A 106 -21.26 34.04 -12.97
N PRO A 107 -20.86 34.02 -14.25
CA PRO A 107 -19.57 34.53 -14.71
C PRO A 107 -19.43 36.05 -14.59
#